data_AF-A0AAV2JCN0-F1
#
_entry.id   AF-A0AAV2JCN0-F1
#
_cell.length_a   1.000
_cell.length_b   1.000
_cell.length_c   1.000
_cell.angle_alpha   90.00
_cell.angle_beta   90.00
_cell.angle_gamma   90.00
#
_symmetry.space_group_name_H-M   'P 1'
#
loop_
_entity.id
_entity.type
_entity.pdbx_description
1 polymer ?
#
loop_
_entity_poly.entity_id
_entity_poly.type
_entity_poly.pdbx_seq_one_letter_code
_entity_poly.pdbx_strand_id
1 'polypeptide(L)'
;MQAQGVPWGCYLPDHPFHSILGQGKLNGPGRSSPGGTWAEERSYRGKTIRRVFISGTRGSGEERRPLDQLLQEEGRTYGDLLQWDFTDSFYNLTLKQLLFLDWFQTRCRRCRFLMSGDDDIFANTDNMVEFLLSRHDNDGDQPLFVGGSDSSG
;
A
#
# COMPACT_ATOMS: atom_id res chain seq x y z
N MET A 1 6.17 -17.26 -3.41
CA MET A 1 5.65 -17.08 -2.05
C MET A 1 4.27 -16.44 -2.17
N GLN A 2 3.27 -16.91 -1.42
CA GLN A 2 1.92 -16.30 -1.46
C GLN A 2 1.77 -15.30 -0.32
N ALA A 3 1.14 -14.15 -0.60
CA ALA A 3 0.77 -13.18 0.41
C ALA A 3 -0.38 -13.72 1.28
N GLN A 4 -0.31 -13.47 2.58
CA GLN A 4 -1.41 -13.66 3.51
C GLN A 4 -2.11 -12.31 3.76
N GLY A 5 -3.43 -12.32 3.94
CA GLY A 5 -4.23 -11.12 4.16
C GLY A 5 -4.90 -10.55 2.91
N VAL A 6 -5.74 -9.53 3.10
CA VAL A 6 -6.53 -8.82 2.06
C VAL A 6 -7.21 -9.76 1.04
N PRO A 7 -8.16 -10.62 1.48
CA PRO A 7 -8.74 -11.66 0.61
C PRO A 7 -9.47 -11.10 -0.63
N TRP A 8 -9.98 -9.87 -0.54
CA TRP A 8 -10.72 -9.21 -1.62
C TRP A 8 -9.83 -8.39 -2.57
N GLY A 9 -8.51 -8.40 -2.38
CA GLY A 9 -7.59 -7.60 -3.18
C GLY A 9 -7.91 -6.10 -3.08
N CYS A 10 -7.82 -5.39 -4.20
CA CYS A 10 -8.20 -3.98 -4.25
C CYS A 10 -9.72 -3.72 -4.34
N TYR A 11 -10.56 -4.76 -4.38
CA TYR A 11 -11.99 -4.62 -4.60
C TYR A 11 -12.74 -4.73 -3.29
N LEU A 12 -13.60 -3.76 -3.00
CA LEU A 12 -14.57 -3.84 -1.93
C LEU A 12 -15.92 -4.06 -2.60
N PRO A 13 -16.81 -4.91 -2.04
CA PRO A 13 -18.11 -5.20 -2.64
C PRO A 13 -18.91 -3.94 -3.01
N ASP A 14 -18.70 -2.85 -2.29
CA ASP A 14 -19.52 -1.63 -2.36
C ASP A 14 -18.83 -0.40 -2.99
N HIS A 15 -17.65 -0.53 -3.61
CA HIS A 15 -16.89 0.62 -4.15
C HIS A 15 -16.55 0.52 -5.66
N PRO A 16 -16.96 1.51 -6.48
CA PRO A 16 -16.77 1.46 -7.92
C PRO A 16 -15.34 1.80 -8.38
N PHE A 17 -14.74 0.83 -9.07
CA PHE A 17 -13.91 0.86 -10.29
C PHE A 17 -12.74 1.82 -10.52
N HIS A 18 -12.45 2.79 -9.65
CA HIS A 18 -11.24 3.60 -9.77
C HIS A 18 -10.53 3.71 -8.43
N SER A 19 -9.76 2.68 -8.09
CA SER A 19 -8.93 2.66 -6.90
C SER A 19 -7.58 3.34 -7.14
N ILE A 20 -7.15 4.17 -6.19
CA ILE A 20 -5.73 4.45 -5.92
C ILE A 20 -5.34 3.55 -4.77
N LEU A 21 -4.28 2.77 -4.93
CA LEU A 21 -3.74 1.98 -3.82
C LEU A 21 -2.55 2.71 -3.21
N GLY A 22 -2.64 3.09 -1.93
CA GLY A 22 -1.49 3.52 -1.14
C GLY A 22 -0.82 2.32 -0.48
N GLN A 23 0.48 2.14 -0.70
CA GLN A 23 1.31 1.17 0.01
C GLN A 23 2.08 1.86 1.14
N GLY A 24 2.00 1.36 2.37
CA GLY A 24 2.85 1.78 3.49
C GLY A 24 3.53 0.61 4.22
N LYS A 25 4.61 0.88 4.94
CA LYS A 25 5.28 -0.08 5.83
C LYS A 25 4.65 -0.03 7.23
N LEU A 26 4.56 -1.15 7.94
CA LEU A 26 4.08 -1.18 9.32
C LEU A 26 5.20 -1.64 10.25
N ASN A 27 5.94 -0.70 10.85
CA ASN A 27 7.05 -0.99 11.78
C ASN A 27 6.73 -0.74 13.28
N GLY A 28 5.50 -0.40 13.63
CA GLY A 28 5.08 -0.07 15.01
C GLY A 28 3.64 0.48 15.05
N PRO A 29 3.20 1.12 16.15
CA PRO A 29 1.85 1.71 16.29
C PRO A 29 1.65 2.98 15.42
N GLY A 30 2.18 2.96 14.19
CA GLY A 30 2.14 4.05 13.20
C GLY A 30 0.75 4.32 12.62
N ARG A 31 -0.25 3.50 12.93
CA ARG A 31 -1.66 3.80 12.65
C ARG A 31 -2.15 5.05 13.40
N SER A 32 -1.46 5.40 14.50
CA SER A 32 -1.85 6.46 15.45
C SER A 32 -0.87 7.64 15.47
N SER A 33 -0.16 7.93 14.37
CA SER A 33 0.64 9.15 14.30
C SER A 33 -0.28 10.39 14.36
N PRO A 34 0.03 11.41 15.19
CA PRO A 34 -0.83 12.60 15.39
C PRO A 34 -1.14 13.43 14.14
N GLY A 35 -0.52 13.13 13.00
CA GLY A 35 -0.79 13.77 11.71
C GLY A 35 -1.95 13.16 10.91
N GLY A 36 -2.54 12.05 11.36
CA GLY A 36 -3.49 11.27 10.56
C GLY A 36 -2.77 10.58 9.40
N THR A 37 -2.98 9.27 9.23
CA THR A 37 -2.38 8.56 8.10
C THR A 37 -2.88 9.14 6.77
N TRP A 38 -1.95 9.36 5.84
CA TRP A 38 -2.14 10.00 4.53
C TRP A 38 -3.00 9.22 3.52
N ALA A 39 -3.38 7.98 3.83
CA ALA A 39 -4.22 7.15 2.97
C ALA A 39 -5.42 6.58 3.75
N GLU A 40 -6.25 7.47 4.30
CA GLU A 40 -7.60 7.10 4.74
C GLU A 40 -8.37 6.50 3.56
N GLU A 41 -9.08 5.39 3.79
CA GLU A 41 -9.97 4.84 2.78
C GLU A 41 -11.19 5.75 2.63
N ARG A 42 -11.34 6.38 1.48
CA ARG A 42 -12.44 7.31 1.20
C ARG A 42 -12.68 7.46 -0.29
N SER A 43 -13.80 8.06 -0.64
CA SER A 43 -14.07 8.46 -2.03
C SER A 43 -13.87 9.96 -2.20
N TYR A 44 -13.15 10.35 -3.24
CA TYR A 44 -12.93 11.74 -3.63
C TYR A 44 -13.20 11.89 -5.12
N ARG A 45 -14.11 12.80 -5.49
CA ARG A 45 -14.55 13.04 -6.88
C ARG A 45 -14.89 11.77 -7.68
N GLY A 46 -15.57 10.82 -7.03
CA GLY A 46 -15.97 9.54 -7.63
C GLY A 46 -14.81 8.56 -7.88
N LYS A 47 -13.63 8.83 -7.30
CA LYS A 47 -12.49 7.91 -7.24
C LYS A 47 -12.38 7.36 -5.82
N THR A 48 -12.16 6.07 -5.70
CA THR A 48 -11.95 5.40 -4.41
C THR A 48 -10.47 5.41 -4.09
N ILE A 49 -10.10 5.87 -2.91
CA ILE A 49 -8.74 5.77 -2.40
C ILE A 49 -8.75 4.61 -1.41
N ARG A 50 -7.84 3.66 -1.62
CA ARG A 50 -7.68 2.47 -0.80
C ARG A 50 -6.25 2.37 -0.31
N ARG A 51 -6.07 1.75 0.84
CA ARG A 51 -4.76 1.56 1.43
C ARG A 51 -4.53 0.09 1.68
N VAL A 52 -3.29 -0.34 1.47
CA VAL A 52 -2.79 -1.59 2.01
C VAL A 52 -1.44 -1.36 2.66
N PHE A 53 -1.22 -2.05 3.77
CA PHE A 53 0.10 -2.14 4.39
C PHE A 53 0.80 -3.40 3.91
N ILE A 54 2.11 -3.32 3.72
CA ILE A 54 2.91 -4.50 3.37
C ILE A 54 3.99 -4.77 4.41
N SER A 55 4.10 -6.03 4.82
CA SER A 55 5.08 -6.47 5.81
C SER A 55 5.72 -7.80 5.42
N GLY A 56 6.95 -7.99 5.87
CA GLY A 56 7.54 -9.33 5.93
C GLY A 56 7.28 -9.98 7.29
N THR A 57 8.06 -11.01 7.58
CA THR A 57 8.26 -11.55 8.95
C THR A 57 9.58 -11.00 9.46
N ARG A 58 9.76 -10.78 10.78
CA ARG A 58 11.07 -10.36 11.30
C ARG A 58 11.89 -11.58 11.71
N GLY A 59 12.82 -11.97 10.83
CA GLY A 59 13.96 -12.84 11.15
C GLY A 59 13.62 -14.23 11.72
N SER A 60 14.62 -14.83 12.38
CA SER A 60 14.53 -16.11 13.10
C SER A 60 14.87 -15.89 14.56
N GLY A 61 14.04 -16.36 15.50
CA GLY A 61 14.32 -16.27 16.94
C GLY A 61 13.09 -15.94 17.79
N GLU A 62 13.31 -15.71 19.08
CA GLU A 62 12.23 -15.49 20.06
C GLU A 62 11.46 -14.18 19.87
N GLU A 63 12.05 -13.17 19.22
CA GLU A 63 11.41 -11.89 18.88
C GLU A 63 10.35 -12.00 17.76
N ARG A 64 10.34 -13.10 17.00
CA ARG A 64 9.39 -13.33 15.89
C ARG A 64 7.95 -13.51 16.39
N ARG A 65 7.78 -14.20 17.52
CA ARG A 65 6.45 -14.64 18.00
C ARG A 65 5.53 -13.47 18.42
N PRO A 66 5.99 -12.48 19.21
CA PRO A 66 5.11 -11.40 19.65
C PRO A 66 4.69 -10.48 18.50
N LEU A 67 5.60 -10.16 17.58
CA LEU A 67 5.29 -9.23 16.50
C LEU A 67 4.39 -9.84 15.43
N ASP A 68 4.63 -11.09 15.02
CA ASP A 68 3.77 -11.77 14.06
C ASP A 68 2.34 -11.92 14.61
N GLN A 69 2.18 -12.10 15.93
CA GLN A 69 0.86 -12.10 16.58
C GLN A 69 0.18 -10.73 16.52
N LEU A 70 0.90 -9.65 16.83
CA LEU A 70 0.37 -8.28 16.71
C LEU A 70 -0.06 -7.96 15.28
N LEU A 71 0.76 -8.34 14.29
CA LEU A 71 0.43 -8.16 12.86
C LEU A 71 -0.79 -8.98 12.43
N GLN A 72 -0.94 -10.20 12.95
CA GLN A 72 -2.15 -10.99 12.71
C GLN A 72 -3.40 -10.34 13.31
N GLU A 73 -3.31 -9.78 14.52
CA GLU A 73 -4.40 -9.06 15.16
C GLU A 73 -4.76 -7.77 14.39
N GLU A 74 -3.75 -6.99 13.98
CA GLU A 74 -3.89 -5.81 13.12
C GLU A 74 -4.59 -6.16 11.80
N GLY A 75 -4.08 -7.19 11.11
CA GLY A 75 -4.64 -7.67 9.85
C GLY A 75 -6.07 -8.20 9.98
N ARG A 76 -6.42 -8.85 11.11
CA ARG A 76 -7.80 -9.26 11.40
C ARG A 76 -8.72 -8.08 11.70
N THR A 77 -8.20 -7.06 12.36
CA THR A 77 -8.98 -5.89 12.79
C THR A 77 -9.30 -4.98 11.60
N TYR A 78 -8.34 -4.76 10.70
CA TYR A 78 -8.47 -3.76 9.63
C TYR A 78 -8.58 -4.35 8.22
N GLY A 79 -8.09 -5.58 8.00
CA GLY A 79 -8.22 -6.26 6.71
C GLY A 79 -7.41 -5.65 5.57
N ASP A 80 -6.48 -4.74 5.86
CA ASP A 80 -5.66 -3.99 4.90
C ASP A 80 -4.16 -4.39 4.93
N LEU A 81 -3.78 -5.41 5.71
CA LEU A 81 -2.39 -5.88 5.81
C LEU A 81 -2.11 -7.06 4.87
N LEU A 82 -1.10 -6.93 4.03
CA LEU A 82 -0.46 -8.00 3.26
C LEU A 82 0.85 -8.41 3.91
N GLN A 83 1.01 -9.70 4.17
CA GLN A 83 2.21 -10.25 4.77
C GLN A 83 2.79 -11.40 3.94
N TRP A 84 4.10 -11.38 3.72
CA TRP A 84 4.84 -12.49 3.11
C TRP A 84 5.86 -13.07 4.08
N ASP A 85 6.15 -14.36 3.91
CA ASP A 85 7.17 -15.07 4.70
C ASP A 85 8.57 -14.82 4.12
N PHE A 86 9.09 -13.62 4.38
CA PHE A 86 10.49 -13.25 4.16
C PHE A 86 10.98 -12.34 5.29
N THR A 87 12.29 -12.27 5.52
CA THR A 87 12.85 -11.38 6.56
C THR A 87 12.71 -9.92 6.16
N ASP A 88 11.87 -9.16 6.86
CA ASP A 88 11.72 -7.71 6.66
C ASP A 88 12.96 -6.98 7.15
N SER A 89 13.81 -6.58 6.20
CA SER A 89 15.06 -5.87 6.45
C SER A 89 15.29 -4.87 5.33
N PHE A 90 16.17 -3.89 5.58
CA PHE A 90 16.58 -2.92 4.57
C PHE A 90 17.07 -3.59 3.27
N TYR A 91 17.80 -4.70 3.39
CA TYR A 91 18.32 -5.44 2.23
C TYR A 91 17.23 -6.12 1.40
N ASN A 92 16.05 -6.38 1.99
CA ASN A 92 14.94 -7.06 1.31
C ASN A 92 13.84 -6.11 0.83
N LEU A 93 14.07 -4.79 0.83
CA LEU A 93 13.09 -3.82 0.32
C LEU A 93 12.76 -4.06 -1.16
N THR A 94 13.75 -4.38 -2.00
CA THR A 94 13.50 -4.71 -3.42
C THR A 94 12.63 -5.96 -3.56
N LEU A 95 12.93 -7.02 -2.79
CA LEU A 95 12.13 -8.24 -2.79
C LEU A 95 10.68 -7.94 -2.35
N LYS A 96 10.53 -7.14 -1.30
CA LYS A 96 9.23 -6.69 -0.79
C LYS A 96 8.42 -5.97 -1.88
N GLN A 97 9.06 -5.06 -2.62
CA GLN A 97 8.41 -4.33 -3.70
C GLN A 97 8.01 -5.26 -4.86
N LEU A 98 8.87 -6.20 -5.25
CA LEU A 98 8.58 -7.17 -6.31
C LEU A 98 7.40 -8.08 -5.94
N LEU A 99 7.37 -8.58 -4.70
CA LEU A 99 6.26 -9.39 -4.20
C LEU A 99 4.94 -8.62 -4.19
N PHE A 100 4.98 -7.36 -3.80
CA PHE A 100 3.81 -6.50 -3.80
C PHE A 100 3.32 -6.21 -5.24
N LEU A 101 4.22 -5.91 -6.18
CA LEU A 101 3.85 -5.68 -7.58
C LEU A 101 3.22 -6.92 -8.22
N ASP A 102 3.73 -8.12 -7.95
CA ASP A 102 3.14 -9.39 -8.40
C ASP A 102 1.72 -9.57 -7.85
N TRP A 103 1.53 -9.32 -6.55
CA TRP A 103 0.20 -9.36 -5.93
C TRP A 103 -0.74 -8.31 -6.52
N PHE A 104 -0.26 -7.08 -6.74
CA PHE A 104 -1.06 -6.00 -7.31
C PHE A 104 -1.53 -6.35 -8.72
N GLN A 105 -0.64 -6.85 -9.58
CA GLN A 105 -0.99 -7.25 -10.95
C GLN A 105 -2.02 -8.38 -10.98
N THR A 106 -1.94 -9.33 -10.04
CA THR A 106 -2.85 -10.48 -9.98
C THR A 106 -4.18 -10.17 -9.30
N ARG A 107 -4.19 -9.35 -8.25
CA ARG A 107 -5.36 -9.07 -7.40
C ARG A 107 -6.04 -7.73 -7.66
N CYS A 108 -5.43 -6.84 -8.43
CA CYS A 108 -5.91 -5.47 -8.65
C CYS A 108 -6.02 -5.08 -10.13
N ARG A 109 -6.43 -6.01 -11.00
CA ARG A 109 -6.59 -5.85 -12.46
C ARG A 109 -7.40 -4.64 -12.97
N ARG A 110 -8.23 -3.99 -12.15
CA ARG A 110 -9.03 -2.79 -12.49
C ARG A 110 -8.60 -1.55 -11.69
N CYS A 111 -7.60 -1.69 -10.82
CA CYS A 111 -6.95 -0.54 -10.20
C CYS A 111 -6.11 0.15 -11.26
N ARG A 112 -6.32 1.46 -11.46
CA ARG A 112 -5.63 2.22 -12.52
C ARG A 112 -4.32 2.82 -12.05
N PHE A 113 -4.21 3.14 -10.77
CA PHE A 113 -3.06 3.86 -10.23
C PHE A 113 -2.59 3.23 -8.92
N LEU A 114 -1.27 3.08 -8.82
CA LEU A 114 -0.58 2.68 -7.61
C LEU A 114 0.23 3.86 -7.09
N MET A 115 0.07 4.16 -5.81
CA MET A 115 0.94 5.04 -5.07
C MET A 115 1.76 4.21 -4.08
N SER A 116 3.08 4.35 -4.14
CA SER A 116 3.98 3.74 -3.16
C SER A 116 4.62 4.82 -2.29
N GLY A 117 4.76 4.55 -1.00
CA GLY A 117 5.41 5.44 -0.04
C GLY A 117 5.92 4.69 1.18
N ASP A 118 6.84 5.32 1.91
CA ASP A 118 7.28 4.81 3.22
C ASP A 118 6.33 5.24 4.34
N ASP A 119 6.56 4.74 5.56
CA ASP A 119 5.73 5.04 6.73
C ASP A 119 5.95 6.45 7.32
N ASP A 120 6.95 7.17 6.83
CA ASP A 120 7.34 8.51 7.26
C ASP A 120 6.99 9.62 6.25
N ILE A 121 6.39 9.28 5.09
CA ILE A 121 5.97 10.28 4.11
C ILE A 121 4.58 10.84 4.45
N PHE A 122 4.34 12.11 4.06
CA PHE A 122 3.01 12.72 4.10
C PHE A 122 2.48 12.89 2.67
N ALA A 123 1.29 12.36 2.38
CA ALA A 123 0.69 12.42 1.06
C ALA A 123 -0.67 13.12 1.07
N ASN A 124 -0.83 14.10 0.17
CA ASN A 124 -2.14 14.69 -0.11
C ASN A 124 -2.80 13.90 -1.25
N THR A 125 -3.63 12.93 -0.89
CA THR A 125 -4.30 12.05 -1.87
C THR A 125 -5.36 12.78 -2.70
N ASP A 126 -5.92 13.90 -2.23
CA ASP A 126 -6.84 14.76 -3.01
C ASP A 126 -6.09 15.40 -4.18
N ASN A 127 -4.95 16.02 -3.92
CA ASN A 127 -4.11 16.63 -4.96
C ASN A 127 -3.64 15.60 -5.98
N MET A 128 -3.39 14.36 -5.55
CA MET A 128 -3.03 13.27 -6.47
C MET A 128 -4.20 12.88 -7.36
N VAL A 129 -5.42 12.77 -6.83
CA VAL A 129 -6.61 12.53 -7.65
C VAL A 129 -6.82 13.69 -8.63
N GLU A 130 -6.69 14.94 -8.18
CA GLU A 130 -6.79 16.13 -9.04
C GLU A 130 -5.77 16.09 -10.18
N PHE A 131 -4.50 15.82 -9.86
CA PHE A 131 -3.45 15.68 -10.85
C PHE A 131 -3.80 14.62 -11.89
N LEU A 132 -4.22 13.42 -11.44
CA LEU A 132 -4.58 12.32 -12.33
C LEU A 132 -5.82 12.60 -13.18
N LEU A 133 -6.80 13.34 -12.67
CA LEU A 133 -7.99 13.75 -13.42
C LEU A 133 -7.70 14.87 -14.43
N SER A 134 -6.70 15.71 -14.17
CA SER A 134 -6.33 16.83 -15.06
C SER A 134 -5.63 16.40 -16.35
N ARG A 135 -5.15 15.16 -16.40
CA ARG A 135 -4.39 14.62 -17.52
C ARG A 135 -5.31 14.08 -18.61
N HIS A 136 -5.16 14.62 -19.81
CA HIS A 136 -5.92 14.21 -20.99
C HIS A 136 -5.47 12.87 -21.59
N ASP A 137 -4.30 12.35 -21.18
CA ASP A 137 -3.69 11.10 -21.66
C ASP A 137 -3.85 9.92 -20.69
N ASN A 138 -4.67 10.07 -19.64
CA ASN A 138 -4.85 9.09 -18.56
C ASN A 138 -5.93 8.03 -18.84
N ASP A 139 -6.02 7.56 -20.09
CA ASP A 139 -7.00 6.55 -20.52
C ASP A 139 -6.54 5.10 -20.26
N GLY A 140 -5.29 4.92 -19.82
CA GLY A 140 -4.69 3.60 -19.52
C GLY A 140 -3.82 3.02 -20.63
N ASP A 141 -3.71 3.73 -21.75
CA ASP A 141 -2.93 3.30 -22.93
C ASP A 141 -1.44 3.70 -22.86
N GLN A 142 -1.07 4.61 -21.95
CA GLN A 142 0.30 5.06 -21.76
C GLN A 142 0.77 4.82 -20.33
N PRO A 143 2.02 4.33 -20.14
CA PRO A 143 2.58 4.17 -18.80
C PRO A 143 2.83 5.54 -18.15
N LEU A 144 2.40 5.70 -16.90
CA LEU A 144 2.65 6.90 -16.10
C LEU A 144 3.52 6.53 -14.88
N PHE A 145 4.68 7.17 -14.77
CA PHE A 145 5.54 7.11 -13.61
C PHE A 145 5.92 8.53 -13.20
N VAL A 146 5.59 8.92 -11.96
CA VAL A 146 5.85 10.25 -11.40
C VAL A 146 6.49 10.08 -10.03
N GLY A 147 7.60 10.77 -9.80
CA GLY A 147 8.32 10.75 -8.53
C GLY A 147 9.28 11.94 -8.43
N GLY A 148 9.72 12.24 -7.22
CA GLY A 148 10.80 13.20 -6.97
C GLY A 148 12.15 12.51 -7.02
N SER A 149 13.14 13.15 -7.63
CA SER A 149 14.55 12.83 -7.41
C SER A 149 15.05 13.77 -6.30
N ASP A 150 15.44 13.23 -5.15
CA ASP A 150 16.14 14.00 -4.13
C ASP A 150 17.46 14.52 -4.70
N SER A 151 17.48 15.79 -5.09
CA SER A 151 18.69 16.49 -5.53
C SER A 151 19.41 17.07 -4.33
N SER A 152 19.69 16.23 -3.33
CA SER A 152 20.50 16.58 -2.16
C SER A 152 21.97 16.32 -2.51
N GLY A 153 22.58 17.28 -3.23
CA GLY A 153 24.02 17.38 -3.40
C GLY A 153 24.65 18.21 -2.30
#